data_AF-A0A1I1MA59-F1
#
_entry.id   AF-A0A1I1MA59-F1
#
_cell.length_a   1.000
_cell.length_b   1.000
_cell.length_c   1.000
_cell.angle_alpha   90.00
_cell.angle_beta   90.00
_cell.angle_gamma   90.00
#
_symmetry.space_group_name_H-M   'P 1'
#
loop_
_entity.id
_entity.type
_entity.pdbx_description
1 polymer ?
#
loop_
_entity_poly.entity_id
_entity_poly.type
_entity_poly.pdbx_seq_one_letter_code
_entity_poly.pdbx_strand_id
1 'polypeptide(L)'
;MGRYPLIAIIKENENKANVIYSFGPDIHSCERYPQLYRRWSFKVLKNETNPDEAFVLPNDMPKEHISLLYKCIHKVYVHVKENGGMENMNNIEFPEYLEFIV
;
A
#
# COMPACT_ATOMS: atom_id res chain seq x y z
N MET A 1 13.25 24.16 -4.71
CA MET A 1 12.42 23.68 -3.58
C MET A 1 11.74 22.39 -4.03
N GLY A 2 12.29 21.24 -3.63
CA GLY A 2 11.79 19.92 -4.07
C GLY A 2 10.41 19.67 -3.49
N ARG A 3 9.39 19.60 -4.34
CA ARG A 3 8.09 19.08 -3.92
C ARG A 3 8.31 17.60 -3.60
N TYR A 4 8.10 17.22 -2.34
CA TYR A 4 8.01 15.81 -1.97
C TYR A 4 7.00 15.14 -2.90
N PRO A 5 7.33 14.00 -3.53
CA PRO A 5 6.41 13.34 -4.44
C PRO A 5 5.17 12.94 -3.65
N LEU A 6 3.99 13.32 -4.16
CA LEU A 6 2.73 12.78 -3.67
C LEU A 6 2.76 11.27 -3.91
N ILE A 7 2.56 10.49 -2.87
CA ILE A 7 2.49 9.03 -2.95
C ILE A 7 1.04 8.61 -2.91
N ALA A 8 0.66 7.81 -3.89
CA ALA A 8 -0.65 7.20 -4.01
C ALA A 8 -0.56 5.69 -3.79
N ILE A 9 -1.44 5.16 -2.96
CA ILE A 9 -1.73 3.74 -2.76
C ILE A 9 -3.06 3.46 -3.46
N ILE A 10 -3.06 2.59 -4.45
CA ILE A 10 -4.19 2.30 -5.34
C ILE A 10 -4.52 0.82 -5.21
N LYS A 11 -5.79 0.49 -4.97
CA LYS A 11 -6.25 -0.90 -4.92
C LYS A 11 -6.29 -1.44 -6.35
N GLU A 12 -5.49 -2.46 -6.61
CA GLU A 12 -5.40 -3.09 -7.93
C GLU A 12 -6.39 -4.25 -8.06
N ASN A 13 -6.56 -4.99 -6.96
CA ASN A 13 -7.43 -6.16 -6.94
C ASN A 13 -7.86 -6.47 -5.51
N GLU A 14 -9.05 -7.00 -5.36
CA GLU A 14 -9.60 -7.47 -4.10
C GLU A 14 -10.38 -8.76 -4.32
N ASN A 15 -10.11 -9.75 -3.48
CA ASN A 15 -10.91 -10.96 -3.40
C ASN A 15 -11.18 -11.32 -1.93
N LYS A 16 -11.77 -12.50 -1.71
CA LYS A 16 -12.10 -12.97 -0.36
C LYS A 16 -10.87 -13.24 0.52
N ALA A 17 -9.74 -13.60 -0.08
CA ALA A 17 -8.53 -13.98 0.65
C ALA A 17 -7.57 -12.79 0.86
N ASN A 18 -7.49 -11.87 -0.10
CA ASN A 18 -6.52 -10.78 -0.05
C ASN A 18 -6.94 -9.54 -0.83
N VAL A 19 -6.27 -8.44 -0.50
CA VAL A 19 -6.26 -7.18 -1.24
C VAL A 19 -4.85 -6.93 -1.75
N ILE A 20 -4.73 -6.47 -3.00
CA ILE A 20 -3.46 -6.08 -3.61
C ILE A 20 -3.49 -4.57 -3.83
N TYR A 21 -2.47 -3.90 -3.31
CA TYR A 21 -2.26 -2.48 -3.49
C TYR A 21 -1.02 -2.22 -4.34
N SER A 22 -1.11 -1.26 -5.26
CA SER A 22 0.03 -0.60 -5.89
C SER A 22 0.35 0.68 -5.12
N PHE A 23 1.62 1.00 -4.90
CA PHE A 23 2.03 2.25 -4.27
C PHE A 23 3.25 2.89 -4.93
N GLY A 24 3.32 4.21 -4.85
CA GLY A 24 4.42 5.01 -5.40
C GLY A 24 3.92 6.39 -5.83
N PRO A 25 4.75 7.17 -6.54
CA PRO A 25 4.34 8.42 -7.16
C PRO A 25 3.11 8.22 -8.05
N ASP A 26 2.30 9.27 -8.21
CA ASP A 26 1.13 9.27 -9.09
C ASP A 26 1.43 8.67 -10.48
N ILE A 27 0.43 7.99 -11.07
CA ILE A 27 0.60 7.23 -12.31
C ILE A 27 1.09 8.12 -13.45
N HIS A 28 0.61 9.37 -13.54
CA HIS A 28 1.05 10.31 -14.59
C HIS A 28 2.52 10.72 -14.41
N SER A 29 3.02 10.75 -13.17
CA SER A 29 4.44 11.00 -12.91
C SER A 29 5.31 9.84 -13.35
N CYS A 30 4.84 8.60 -13.12
CA CYS A 30 5.51 7.39 -13.62
C CYS A 30 5.49 7.30 -15.15
N GLU A 31 4.38 7.64 -15.81
CA GLU A 31 4.29 7.68 -17.28
C GLU A 31 5.20 8.76 -17.89
N ARG A 32 5.28 9.93 -17.25
CA ARG A 32 6.09 11.05 -17.74
C ARG A 32 7.59 10.85 -17.50
N TYR A 33 7.96 10.17 -16.41
CA TYR A 33 9.35 9.95 -16.00
C TYR A 33 9.60 8.51 -15.54
N PRO A 34 9.44 7.50 -16.43
CA PRO A 34 9.54 6.08 -16.07
C PRO A 34 10.94 5.66 -15.58
N GLN A 35 11.97 6.41 -15.97
CA GLN A 35 13.35 6.22 -15.51
C GLN A 35 13.61 6.74 -14.09
N LEU A 36 12.72 7.59 -13.56
CA LEU A 36 12.85 8.19 -12.22
C LEU A 36 11.86 7.59 -11.22
N TYR A 37 10.68 7.19 -11.69
CA TYR A 37 9.58 6.77 -10.83
C TYR A 37 9.06 5.40 -11.22
N ARG A 38 9.01 4.51 -10.22
CA ARG A 38 8.42 3.18 -10.31
C ARG A 38 7.36 3.03 -9.22
N ARG A 39 6.35 2.22 -9.51
CA ARG A 39 5.37 1.77 -8.52
C ARG A 39 5.69 0.33 -8.10
N TRP A 40 5.42 0.03 -6.86
CA TRP A 40 5.53 -1.33 -6.30
C TRP A 40 4.17 -1.79 -5.83
N SER A 41 4.10 -3.04 -5.36
CA SER A 41 2.88 -3.59 -4.83
C SER A 41 3.14 -4.25 -3.48
N PHE A 42 2.11 -4.29 -2.65
CA PHE A 42 2.05 -5.19 -1.49
C PHE A 42 0.67 -5.84 -1.43
N LYS A 43 0.61 -6.97 -0.75
CA LYS A 43 -0.60 -7.75 -0.54
C LYS A 43 -0.98 -7.70 0.93
N VAL A 44 -2.28 -7.71 1.18
CA VAL A 44 -2.90 -7.71 2.50
C VAL A 44 -3.74 -8.97 2.62
N LEU A 45 -3.37 -9.90 3.51
CA LEU A 45 -4.05 -11.17 3.74
C LEU A 45 -5.18 -11.01 4.76
N LYS A 46 -6.43 -11.26 4.36
CA LYS A 46 -7.61 -10.99 5.21
C LYS A 46 -7.86 -12.03 6.31
N ASN A 47 -7.24 -13.21 6.16
CA ASN A 47 -7.33 -14.29 7.13
C ASN A 47 -6.31 -14.17 8.26
N GLU A 48 -5.31 -13.29 8.13
CA GLU A 48 -4.26 -13.12 9.14
C GLU A 48 -4.61 -12.03 10.14
N THR A 49 -4.55 -12.37 11.42
CA THR A 49 -4.78 -11.43 12.52
C THR A 49 -3.49 -10.76 13.00
N ASN A 50 -2.32 -11.34 12.68
CA ASN A 50 -1.02 -10.76 12.98
C ASN A 50 -0.62 -9.75 11.89
N PRO A 51 -0.43 -8.45 12.21
CA PRO A 51 0.03 -7.46 11.24
C PRO A 51 1.33 -7.83 10.53
N ASP A 52 2.27 -8.48 11.21
CA ASP A 52 3.57 -8.83 10.61
C ASP A 52 3.45 -9.90 9.51
N GLU A 53 2.39 -10.72 9.57
CA GLU A 53 2.11 -11.78 8.60
C GLU A 53 1.08 -11.33 7.54
N ALA A 54 0.19 -10.40 7.91
CA ALA A 54 -0.86 -9.93 7.04
C ALA A 54 -0.36 -9.11 5.84
N PHE A 55 0.77 -8.41 5.97
CA PHE A 55 1.33 -7.56 4.90
C PHE A 55 2.51 -8.24 4.20
N VAL A 56 2.32 -8.60 2.93
CA VAL A 56 3.29 -9.39 2.14
C VAL A 56 3.79 -8.60 0.94
N LEU A 57 5.10 -8.63 0.69
CA LEU A 57 5.68 -8.10 -0.55
C LEU A 57 5.72 -9.19 -1.63
N PRO A 58 5.05 -9.00 -2.78
CA PRO A 58 5.11 -9.94 -3.89
C PRO A 58 6.42 -9.88 -4.69
N ASN A 59 7.17 -8.77 -4.61
CA ASN A 59 8.39 -8.55 -5.40
C ASN A 59 9.51 -8.00 -4.53
N ASP A 60 10.75 -8.35 -4.86
CA ASP A 60 11.94 -7.75 -4.24
C ASP A 60 11.97 -6.24 -4.48
N MET A 61 12.09 -5.49 -3.38
CA MET A 61 12.15 -4.05 -3.39
C MET A 61 13.57 -3.58 -3.04
N PRO A 62 14.13 -2.59 -3.78
CA PRO A 62 15.40 -1.97 -3.38
C PRO A 62 15.32 -1.42 -1.97
N LYS A 63 16.40 -1.59 -1.19
CA LYS A 63 16.44 -1.18 0.23
C LYS A 63 16.09 0.30 0.45
N GLU A 64 16.41 1.13 -0.54
CA GLU A 64 16.12 2.58 -0.54
C GLU A 64 14.62 2.91 -0.44
N HIS A 65 13.75 1.99 -0.87
CA HIS A 65 12.29 2.19 -0.87
C HIS A 65 11.57 1.48 0.29
N ILE A 66 12.28 0.74 1.14
CA ILE A 66 11.69 0.03 2.28
C ILE A 66 10.99 0.99 3.26
N SER A 67 11.56 2.17 3.49
CA SER A 67 10.92 3.20 4.35
C SER A 67 9.56 3.65 3.78
N LEU A 68 9.47 3.82 2.45
CA LEU A 68 8.24 4.20 1.78
C LEU A 68 7.18 3.09 1.91
N LEU A 69 7.60 1.83 1.75
CA LEU A 69 6.74 0.68 1.96
C LEU A 69 6.10 0.69 3.35
N TYR A 70 6.90 0.85 4.42
CA TYR A 70 6.37 0.85 5.78
C TYR A 70 5.38 2.00 6.01
N LYS A 71 5.63 3.19 5.43
CA LYS A 71 4.66 4.29 5.45
C LYS A 71 3.34 3.90 4.77
N CYS A 72 3.39 3.21 3.63
CA CYS A 72 2.20 2.76 2.90
C CYS A 72 1.42 1.68 3.66
N ILE A 73 2.13 0.68 4.20
CA ILE A 73 1.53 -0.36 5.06
C ILE A 73 0.85 0.29 6.26
N HIS A 74 1.53 1.24 6.92
CA HIS A 74 0.97 1.93 8.08
C HIS A 74 -0.34 2.67 7.75
N LYS A 75 -0.46 3.30 6.57
CA LYS A 75 -1.71 3.95 6.14
C LYS A 75 -2.87 2.96 6.02
N VAL A 76 -2.64 1.80 5.41
CA VAL A 76 -3.66 0.75 5.30
C VAL A 76 -3.97 0.12 6.67
N TYR A 77 -2.94 -0.10 7.50
CA TYR A 77 -3.11 -0.62 8.85
C TYR A 77 -3.94 0.31 9.75
N VAL A 78 -3.73 1.61 9.68
CA VAL A 78 -4.56 2.59 10.42
C VAL A 78 -6.02 2.48 9.99
N HIS A 79 -6.30 2.40 8.68
CA HIS A 79 -7.66 2.17 8.19
C HIS A 79 -8.26 0.88 8.76
N VAL A 80 -7.51 -0.23 8.74
CA VAL A 80 -7.96 -1.50 9.33
C VAL A 80 -8.26 -1.35 10.81
N LYS A 81 -7.37 -0.68 11.56
CA LYS A 81 -7.54 -0.44 13.00
C LYS A 81 -8.80 0.37 13.32
N GLU A 82 -9.10 1.40 12.53
CA GLU A 82 -10.27 2.25 12.70
C GLU A 82 -11.59 1.56 12.34
N ASN A 83 -11.55 0.52 11.49
CA ASN A 83 -12.73 -0.20 10.99
C ASN A 83 -12.96 -1.58 11.65
N GLY A 84 -12.46 -1.76 12.87
CA GLY A 84 -12.69 -2.98 13.67
C GLY A 84 -11.45 -3.85 13.89
N GLY A 85 -10.28 -3.41 13.41
CA GLY A 85 -9.01 -4.07 13.67
C GLY A 85 -8.79 -5.35 12.88
N MET A 86 -7.63 -5.98 13.13
CA MET A 86 -7.19 -7.18 12.40
C MET A 86 -8.13 -8.38 12.58
N GLU A 87 -8.84 -8.46 13.72
CA GLU A 87 -9.82 -9.54 13.98
C GLU A 87 -11.06 -9.46 13.07
N ASN A 88 -11.41 -8.26 12.58
CA ASN A 88 -12.59 -8.03 11.76
C ASN A 88 -12.27 -7.84 10.26
N MET A 89 -11.04 -8.18 9.85
CA MET A 89 -10.48 -7.82 8.55
C MET A 89 -11.28 -8.31 7.34
N ASN A 90 -11.98 -9.44 7.46
CA ASN A 90 -12.86 -9.96 6.41
C ASN A 90 -14.10 -9.08 6.13
N ASN A 91 -14.49 -8.24 7.09
CA ASN A 91 -15.67 -7.37 7.01
C ASN A 91 -15.30 -5.90 6.76
N ILE A 92 -14.02 -5.58 6.65
CA ILE A 92 -13.54 -4.22 6.40
C ILE A 92 -13.64 -3.92 4.90
N GLU A 93 -14.27 -2.80 4.57
CA GLU A 93 -14.21 -2.24 3.23
C GLU A 93 -12.84 -1.58 3.03
N PHE A 94 -12.04 -2.13 2.13
CA PHE A 94 -10.70 -1.64 1.85
C PHE A 94 -10.74 -0.46 0.86
N PRO A 95 -10.07 0.66 1.17
CA PRO A 95 -10.16 1.86 0.35
C PRO A 95 -9.57 1.60 -1.04
N GLU A 96 -10.23 2.14 -2.06
CA GLU A 96 -9.76 2.12 -3.46
C GLU A 96 -8.48 2.95 -3.65
N TYR A 97 -8.37 4.06 -2.91
CA TYR A 97 -7.32 5.04 -3.07
C TYR A 97 -6.95 5.70 -1.73
N LEU A 98 -5.66 5.84 -1.47
CA LEU A 98 -5.10 6.62 -0.36
C LEU A 98 -3.92 7.44 -0.88
N GLU A 99 -3.75 8.67 -0.39
CA GLU A 99 -2.60 9.50 -0.74
C GLU A 99 -1.97 10.19 0.46
N PHE A 100 -0.67 10.48 0.36
CA PHE A 100 0.04 11.23 1.37
C PHE A 100 1.34 11.85 0.83
N ILE A 101 1.85 12.83 1.57
CA ILE A 101 3.14 13.48 1.32
C ILE A 101 4.20 12.80 2.21
N VAL A 102 5.37 12.47 1.65
CA VAL A 102 6.46 11.73 2.32
C VAL A 102 7.42 12.64 3.05
#